data_AF-A0A9Q0Y789-F1
#
_entry.id   AF-A0A9Q0Y789-F1
#
_cell.length_a   1.000
_cell.length_b   1.000
_cell.length_c   1.000
_cell.angle_alpha   90.00
_cell.angle_beta   90.00
_cell.angle_gamma   90.00
#
_symmetry.space_group_name_H-M   'P 1'
#
loop_
_entity.id
_entity.type
_entity.pdbx_description
1 polymer ?
#
loop_
_entity_poly.entity_id
_entity_poly.type
_entity_poly.pdbx_seq_one_letter_code
_entity_poly.pdbx_strand_id
1 'polypeptide(L)'
;MQIRADSWHNKAMHGQFLEKVKGKIDEEKTWLWLTNGTLKKRDRSPDFAAQEQAIRTNAVNARIEKSAESPRCRLCKEADETIDHIWSCCKKIAQTDYKQRHNVVAQMTDRVWEHNTPDIVIVGKKKVWIIDVAIPGDSRVTEKQLEKITRYQDLKTELQRLWHKPVQ
;
A
#
# COMPACT_ATOMS: atom_id res chain seq x y z
N MET A 1 -3.06 17.19 27.29
CA MET A 1 -2.92 16.18 26.22
C MET A 1 -3.00 16.79 24.83
N GLN A 2 -3.94 17.71 24.58
CA GLN A 2 -4.10 18.40 23.29
C GLN A 2 -2.79 19.00 22.74
N ILE A 3 -2.05 19.74 23.58
CA ILE A 3 -0.75 20.37 23.22
C ILE A 3 0.28 19.37 22.67
N ARG A 4 0.31 18.13 23.18
CA ARG A 4 1.22 17.08 22.68
C ARG A 4 0.74 16.47 21.38
N ALA A 5 -0.57 16.29 21.20
CA ALA A 5 -1.16 15.82 19.95
C ALA A 5 -0.95 16.86 18.83
N ASP A 6 -1.17 18.14 19.13
CA ASP A 6 -0.97 19.24 18.18
C ASP A 6 0.51 19.39 17.82
N SER A 7 1.40 19.32 18.81
CA SER A 7 2.86 19.31 18.58
C SER A 7 3.32 18.11 17.74
N TRP A 8 2.66 16.96 17.87
CA TRP A 8 2.96 15.76 17.10
C TRP A 8 2.45 15.87 15.66
N HIS A 9 1.24 16.37 15.45
CA HIS A 9 0.65 16.60 14.14
C HIS A 9 1.41 17.66 13.31
N ASN A 10 2.02 18.64 13.99
CA ASN A 10 2.82 19.68 13.35
C ASN A 10 4.26 19.26 12.98
N LYS A 11 4.66 18.00 13.22
CA LYS A 11 5.99 17.52 12.80
C LYS A 11 6.03 17.29 11.30
N ALA A 12 7.11 17.72 10.67
CA ALA A 12 7.27 17.80 9.21
C ALA A 12 6.82 16.54 8.43
N MET A 13 6.98 15.33 8.97
CA MET A 13 6.65 14.07 8.29
C MET A 13 5.47 13.30 8.89
N HIS A 14 5.00 13.66 10.09
CA HIS A 14 3.95 12.88 10.76
C HIS A 14 2.57 13.18 10.18
N GLY A 15 1.76 12.14 9.98
CA GLY A 15 0.40 12.30 9.49
C GLY A 15 0.30 12.66 8.01
N GLN A 16 1.43 12.77 7.29
CA GLN A 16 1.43 12.99 5.84
C GLN A 16 0.69 11.88 5.10
N PHE A 17 0.86 10.62 5.54
CA PHE A 17 0.13 9.50 4.98
C PHE A 17 -1.37 9.67 5.19
N LEU A 18 -1.79 9.92 6.44
CA LEU A 18 -3.20 10.13 6.81
C LEU A 18 -3.82 11.28 6.02
N GLU A 19 -3.16 12.43 5.91
CA GLU A 19 -3.65 13.57 5.12
C GLU A 19 -3.67 13.27 3.61
N LYS A 20 -2.70 12.52 3.09
CA LYS A 20 -2.70 12.10 1.68
C LYS A 20 -3.90 11.22 1.33
N VAL A 21 -4.28 10.31 2.24
CA VAL A 21 -5.35 9.33 2.00
C VAL A 21 -6.74 9.79 2.46
N LYS A 22 -6.82 10.81 3.32
CA LYS A 22 -8.07 11.38 3.83
C LYS A 22 -9.07 11.68 2.72
N GLY A 23 -10.28 11.14 2.86
CA GLY A 23 -11.35 11.28 1.86
C GLY A 23 -11.14 10.54 0.54
N LYS A 24 -10.04 9.80 0.37
CA LYS A 24 -9.73 9.00 -0.84
C LYS A 24 -9.80 7.49 -0.61
N ILE A 25 -9.91 7.07 0.65
CA ILE A 25 -9.94 5.66 1.05
C ILE A 25 -11.16 5.38 1.90
N ASP A 26 -11.58 4.13 1.93
CA ASP A 26 -12.54 3.64 2.91
C ASP A 26 -11.82 3.52 4.27
N GLU A 27 -12.09 4.46 5.17
CA GLU A 27 -11.41 4.58 6.46
C GLU A 27 -11.64 3.36 7.36
N GLU A 28 -12.77 2.67 7.25
CA GLU A 28 -13.03 1.48 8.07
C GLU A 28 -12.29 0.25 7.51
N LYS A 29 -12.29 0.06 6.19
CA LYS A 29 -11.73 -1.13 5.56
C LYS A 29 -10.22 -1.09 5.44
N THR A 30 -9.63 0.08 5.25
CA THR A 30 -8.18 0.24 5.03
C THR A 30 -7.34 -0.34 6.16
N TRP A 31 -7.87 -0.36 7.39
CA TRP A 31 -7.16 -0.84 8.57
C TRP A 31 -7.45 -2.29 8.95
N LEU A 32 -8.27 -3.03 8.19
CA LEU A 32 -8.65 -4.41 8.52
C LEU A 32 -7.45 -5.36 8.61
N TRP A 33 -6.36 -5.10 7.89
CA TRP A 33 -5.14 -5.90 7.96
C TRP A 33 -4.45 -5.81 9.35
N LEU A 34 -4.68 -4.73 10.10
CA LEU A 34 -4.17 -4.57 11.47
C LEU A 34 -4.90 -5.44 12.48
N THR A 35 -6.16 -5.75 12.23
CA THR A 35 -7.05 -6.45 13.17
C THR A 35 -7.30 -7.90 12.79
N ASN A 36 -7.31 -8.22 11.50
CA ASN A 36 -7.75 -9.51 10.97
C ASN A 36 -6.69 -10.24 10.11
N GLY A 37 -5.47 -9.73 10.03
CA GLY A 37 -4.38 -10.33 9.24
C GLY A 37 -3.57 -11.39 9.99
N THR A 38 -2.86 -12.25 9.23
CA THR A 38 -1.88 -13.24 9.73
C THR A 38 -0.55 -12.63 10.17
N LEU A 39 -0.35 -11.32 9.95
CA LEU A 39 0.86 -10.60 10.30
C LEU A 39 1.00 -10.41 11.81
N LYS A 40 2.10 -10.93 12.38
CA LYS A 40 2.38 -10.75 13.81
C LYS A 40 2.67 -9.28 14.08
N LYS A 41 2.45 -8.83 15.32
CA LYS A 41 2.68 -7.44 15.74
C LYS A 41 4.08 -6.91 15.37
N ARG A 42 5.11 -7.76 15.42
CA ARG A 42 6.50 -7.43 15.05
C ARG A 42 6.63 -7.10 13.56
N ASP A 43 5.91 -7.84 12.71
CA ASP A 43 6.06 -7.79 11.25
C ASP A 43 5.33 -6.57 10.65
N ARG A 44 4.42 -5.94 11.40
CA ARG A 44 3.68 -4.73 11.00
C ARG A 44 4.47 -3.43 11.17
N SER A 45 5.49 -3.42 12.03
CA SER A 45 6.24 -2.20 12.35
C SER A 45 6.98 -1.61 11.13
N PRO A 46 7.62 -2.41 10.27
CA PRO A 46 8.25 -1.90 9.05
C PRO A 46 7.23 -1.31 8.06
N ASP A 47 6.04 -1.91 7.94
CA ASP A 47 4.99 -1.41 7.03
C ASP A 47 4.52 -0.02 7.44
N PHE A 48 4.28 0.19 8.74
CA PHE A 48 3.96 1.52 9.27
C PHE A 48 5.10 2.52 9.03
N ALA A 49 6.35 2.10 9.26
CA ALA A 49 7.49 2.98 9.00
C ALA A 49 7.60 3.37 7.52
N ALA A 50 7.26 2.46 6.60
CA ALA A 50 7.22 2.75 5.18
C ALA A 50 6.09 3.73 4.84
N GLN A 51 4.88 3.48 5.35
CA GLN A 51 3.69 4.33 5.13
C GLN A 51 3.91 5.75 5.64
N GLU A 52 4.44 5.90 6.86
CA GLU A 52 4.74 7.20 7.46
C GLU A 52 6.03 7.85 6.93
N GLN A 53 6.64 7.26 5.89
CA GLN A 53 7.92 7.71 5.30
C GLN A 53 9.04 7.88 6.35
N ALA A 54 9.00 7.07 7.40
CA ALA A 54 9.92 7.09 8.52
C ALA A 54 11.12 6.13 8.34
N ILE A 55 11.16 5.39 7.22
CA ILE A 55 12.35 4.62 6.83
C ILE A 55 13.46 5.60 6.43
N ARG A 56 14.69 5.28 6.83
CA ARG A 56 15.86 6.12 6.56
C ARG A 56 16.16 6.21 5.05
N THR A 57 15.86 7.36 4.48
CA THR A 57 16.20 7.74 3.11
C THR A 57 17.05 9.01 3.08
N ASN A 58 17.64 9.36 1.94
CA ASN A 58 18.41 10.61 1.81
C ASN A 58 17.53 11.85 2.10
N ALA A 59 16.24 11.82 1.76
CA ALA A 59 15.33 12.92 2.14
C ALA A 59 15.14 13.02 3.66
N VAL A 60 15.07 11.89 4.38
CA VAL A 60 15.01 11.87 5.85
C VAL A 60 16.33 12.38 6.45
N ASN A 61 17.48 11.92 5.94
CA ASN A 61 18.80 12.38 6.40
C ASN A 61 18.98 13.89 6.20
N ALA A 62 18.57 14.42 5.05
CA ALA A 62 18.73 15.85 4.75
C ALA A 62 17.71 16.73 5.49
N ARG A 63 16.43 16.33 5.55
CA ARG A 63 15.33 17.19 6.05
C ARG A 63 15.02 17.00 7.53
N ILE A 64 15.24 15.80 8.09
CA ILE A 64 14.97 15.50 9.50
C ILE A 64 16.26 15.49 10.31
N GLU A 65 17.25 14.71 9.88
CA GLU A 65 18.54 14.61 10.58
C GLU A 65 19.40 15.86 10.35
N LYS A 66 19.02 16.74 9.41
CA LYS A 66 19.72 17.98 9.04
C LYS A 66 21.18 17.74 8.65
N SER A 67 21.46 16.60 8.04
CA SER A 67 22.78 16.33 7.46
C SER A 67 23.06 17.27 6.29
N ALA A 68 24.35 17.50 6.00
CA ALA A 68 24.78 18.29 4.85
C ALA A 68 24.68 17.51 3.51
N GLU A 69 24.18 16.26 3.55
CA GLU A 69 24.07 15.40 2.39
C GLU A 69 22.88 15.81 1.51
N SER A 70 22.98 15.52 0.20
CA SER A 70 21.91 15.84 -0.74
C SER A 70 20.67 14.97 -0.50
N PRO A 71 19.45 15.54 -0.53
CA PRO A 71 18.22 14.76 -0.41
C PRO A 71 17.93 13.88 -1.64
N ARG A 72 18.72 14.00 -2.71
CA ARG A 72 18.46 13.34 -3.99
C ARG A 72 18.51 11.81 -3.90
N CYS A 73 17.66 11.17 -4.70
CA CYS A 73 17.60 9.73 -4.86
C CYS A 73 18.94 9.15 -5.27
N ARG A 74 19.42 8.16 -4.52
CA ARG A 74 20.67 7.42 -4.80
C ARG A 74 20.65 6.69 -6.13
N LEU A 75 19.46 6.38 -6.66
CA LEU A 75 19.26 5.62 -7.89
C LEU A 75 19.09 6.53 -9.11
N CYS A 76 18.09 7.43 -9.09
CA CYS A 76 17.78 8.27 -10.24
C CYS A 76 18.50 9.62 -10.23
N LYS A 77 18.90 10.14 -9.05
CA LYS A 77 19.52 11.46 -8.85
C LYS A 77 18.72 12.67 -9.38
N GLU A 78 17.47 12.47 -9.78
CA GLU A 78 16.60 13.49 -10.40
C GLU A 78 15.59 14.09 -9.42
N ALA A 79 15.12 13.32 -8.44
CA ALA A 79 14.14 13.74 -7.43
C ALA A 79 14.61 13.39 -6.02
N ASP A 80 13.97 13.96 -5.01
CA ASP A 80 14.26 13.66 -3.62
C ASP A 80 13.92 12.21 -3.27
N GLU A 81 14.79 11.59 -2.47
CA GLU A 81 14.66 10.21 -2.07
C GLU A 81 13.63 10.03 -0.95
N THR A 82 12.36 10.00 -1.30
CA THR A 82 11.31 9.55 -0.37
C THR A 82 10.97 8.08 -0.63
N ILE A 83 10.37 7.40 0.35
CA ILE A 83 9.84 6.04 0.15
C ILE A 83 8.82 6.03 -0.99
N ASP A 84 7.95 7.04 -1.05
CA ASP A 84 7.00 7.25 -2.14
C ASP A 84 7.69 7.38 -3.50
N HIS A 85 8.79 8.14 -3.58
CA HIS A 85 9.58 8.23 -4.80
C HIS A 85 10.18 6.88 -5.18
N ILE A 86 10.85 6.19 -4.26
CA ILE A 86 11.48 4.88 -4.52
C ILE A 86 10.47 3.86 -5.02
N TRP A 87 9.30 3.80 -4.39
CA TRP A 87 8.32 2.75 -4.66
C TRP A 87 7.49 3.02 -5.91
N SER A 88 7.09 4.27 -6.13
CA SER A 88 6.06 4.63 -7.11
C SER A 88 6.59 5.41 -8.31
N CYS A 89 7.64 6.23 -8.12
CA CYS A 89 8.02 7.26 -9.10
C CYS A 89 9.46 7.14 -9.62
N CYS A 90 10.29 6.28 -9.03
CA CYS A 90 11.70 6.18 -9.38
C CYS A 90 11.86 5.48 -10.72
N LYS A 91 12.22 6.22 -11.78
CA LYS A 91 12.36 5.69 -13.15
C LYS A 91 13.27 4.46 -13.25
N LYS A 92 14.26 4.33 -12.36
CA LYS A 92 15.18 3.18 -12.30
C LYS A 92 14.56 1.91 -11.72
N ILE A 93 13.54 2.02 -10.84
CA ILE A 93 12.86 0.87 -10.21
C ILE A 93 11.49 0.63 -10.84
N ALA A 94 10.72 1.70 -11.07
CA ALA A 94 9.35 1.64 -11.57
C ALA A 94 9.26 0.99 -12.97
N GLN A 95 10.31 1.07 -13.78
CA GLN A 95 10.31 0.50 -15.13
C GLN A 95 10.69 -0.99 -15.20
N THR A 96 11.46 -1.51 -14.22
CA THR A 96 11.97 -2.90 -14.23
C THR A 96 11.36 -3.73 -13.11
N ASP A 97 11.60 -3.35 -11.86
CA ASP A 97 11.33 -4.18 -10.68
C ASP A 97 9.87 -4.08 -10.23
N TYR A 98 9.21 -2.95 -10.50
CA TYR A 98 7.77 -2.81 -10.28
C TYR A 98 6.96 -3.73 -11.22
N LYS A 99 7.32 -3.78 -12.51
CA LYS A 99 6.71 -4.71 -13.47
C LYS A 99 7.02 -6.17 -13.11
N GLN A 100 8.26 -6.48 -12.73
CA GLN A 100 8.65 -7.84 -12.35
C GLN A 100 7.99 -8.32 -11.05
N ARG A 101 7.85 -7.49 -10.01
CA ARG A 101 7.16 -7.87 -8.77
C ARG A 101 5.68 -8.21 -9.02
N HIS A 102 5.01 -7.44 -9.88
CA HIS A 102 3.64 -7.77 -10.32
C HIS A 102 3.58 -9.11 -11.07
N ASN A 103 4.57 -9.37 -11.94
CA ASN A 103 4.62 -10.63 -12.71
C ASN A 103 4.96 -11.86 -11.86
N VAL A 104 5.79 -11.72 -10.81
CA VAL A 104 6.19 -12.83 -9.93
C VAL A 104 5.06 -13.22 -8.97
N VAL A 105 4.31 -12.25 -8.45
CA VAL A 105 3.09 -12.52 -7.66
C VAL A 105 2.06 -13.28 -8.51
N ALA A 106 1.98 -13.00 -9.81
CA ALA A 106 1.12 -13.71 -10.76
C ALA A 106 1.59 -15.15 -11.08
N GLN A 107 2.81 -15.55 -10.74
CA GLN A 107 3.39 -16.87 -11.07
C GLN A 107 3.32 -17.92 -9.95
N MET A 108 2.88 -17.55 -8.73
CA MET A 108 2.90 -18.45 -7.56
C MET A 108 1.61 -19.28 -7.36
N THR A 109 0.79 -19.49 -8.40
CA THR A 109 -0.42 -20.32 -8.32
C THR A 109 -0.45 -21.40 -9.42
N ASP A 110 -0.67 -22.66 -9.02
CA ASP A 110 -0.63 -23.86 -9.89
C ASP A 110 -1.82 -24.04 -10.84
N ARG A 111 -2.67 -23.01 -11.01
CA ARG A 111 -3.74 -23.01 -12.02
C ARG A 111 -3.78 -21.68 -12.73
N VAL A 112 -3.65 -21.75 -14.05
CA VAL A 112 -3.83 -20.61 -14.95
C VAL A 112 -5.31 -20.24 -14.96
N TRP A 113 -5.65 -19.23 -14.19
CA TRP A 113 -6.87 -18.45 -14.35
C TRP A 113 -6.41 -17.06 -14.73
N GLU A 114 -7.07 -16.42 -15.69
CA GLU A 114 -6.57 -15.14 -16.18
C GLU A 114 -6.40 -14.15 -15.01
N HIS A 115 -7.28 -14.17 -14.00
CA HIS A 115 -7.33 -13.12 -12.97
C HIS A 115 -7.87 -13.51 -11.57
N ASN A 116 -7.16 -14.31 -10.77
CA ASN A 116 -7.67 -14.81 -9.47
C ASN A 116 -6.78 -14.56 -8.24
N THR A 117 -5.82 -13.63 -8.30
CA THR A 117 -4.83 -13.40 -7.23
C THR A 117 -5.00 -12.03 -6.59
N PRO A 118 -5.93 -11.87 -5.63
CA PRO A 118 -6.03 -10.64 -4.87
C PRO A 118 -4.81 -10.47 -3.96
N ASP A 119 -4.37 -9.24 -3.75
CA ASP A 119 -3.21 -8.96 -2.89
C ASP A 119 -3.43 -9.42 -1.45
N ILE A 120 -4.64 -9.27 -0.92
CA ILE A 120 -4.99 -9.66 0.45
C ILE A 120 -6.42 -10.23 0.49
N VAL A 121 -6.59 -11.38 1.14
CA VAL A 121 -7.90 -11.93 1.49
C VAL A 121 -8.05 -11.97 3.01
N ILE A 122 -9.12 -11.37 3.53
CA ILE A 122 -9.42 -11.35 4.97
C ILE A 122 -10.67 -12.16 5.23
N VAL A 123 -10.52 -13.29 5.94
CA VAL A 123 -11.64 -14.15 6.34
C VAL A 123 -12.11 -13.75 7.75
N GLY A 124 -13.19 -12.98 7.83
CA GLY A 124 -13.83 -12.63 9.09
C GLY A 124 -14.83 -13.69 9.57
N LYS A 125 -15.34 -13.51 10.80
CA LYS A 125 -16.35 -14.42 11.37
C LYS A 125 -17.63 -14.47 10.53
N LYS A 126 -18.13 -13.32 10.06
CA LYS A 126 -19.40 -13.19 9.32
C LYS A 126 -19.25 -12.88 7.82
N LYS A 127 -18.08 -12.41 7.38
CA LYS A 127 -17.85 -11.99 5.99
C LYS A 127 -16.40 -12.15 5.60
N VAL A 128 -16.15 -12.20 4.29
CA VAL A 128 -14.81 -12.27 3.69
C VAL A 128 -14.57 -11.00 2.89
N TRP A 129 -13.33 -10.53 2.87
CA TRP A 129 -12.92 -9.36 2.10
C TRP A 129 -11.84 -9.72 1.11
N ILE A 130 -12.00 -9.27 -0.13
CA ILE A 130 -10.96 -9.31 -1.16
C ILE A 130 -10.43 -7.88 -1.29
N ILE A 131 -9.13 -7.70 -1.05
CA ILE A 131 -8.47 -6.41 -1.12
C ILE A 131 -7.39 -6.51 -2.18
N ASP A 132 -7.47 -5.59 -3.13
CA ASP A 132 -6.49 -5.44 -4.21
C ASP A 132 -5.96 -4.00 -4.15
N VAL A 133 -4.65 -3.88 -3.88
CA VAL A 133 -3.97 -2.63 -3.65
C VAL A 133 -3.54 -2.05 -4.99
N ALA A 134 -4.13 -0.92 -5.37
CA ALA A 134 -3.69 -0.13 -6.52
C ALA A 134 -2.95 1.12 -6.04
N ILE A 135 -1.83 1.47 -6.67
CA ILE A 135 -1.24 2.80 -6.58
C ILE A 135 -1.53 3.52 -7.91
N PRO A 136 -2.63 4.30 -8.00
CA PRO A 136 -2.93 5.04 -9.21
C PRO A 136 -2.04 6.27 -9.33
N GLY A 137 -1.27 6.36 -10.41
CA GLY A 137 -0.48 7.56 -10.75
C GLY A 137 -1.15 8.48 -11.80
N ASP A 138 -2.35 8.16 -12.27
CA ASP A 138 -3.03 8.87 -13.36
C ASP A 138 -4.52 9.11 -13.10
N SER A 139 -5.18 9.94 -13.93
CA SER A 139 -6.61 10.26 -13.84
C SER A 139 -7.56 9.07 -14.12
N ARG A 140 -7.02 7.90 -14.50
CA ARG A 140 -7.77 6.69 -14.88
C ARG A 140 -8.10 5.78 -13.67
N VAL A 141 -8.10 6.34 -12.46
CA VAL A 141 -8.32 5.59 -11.21
C VAL A 141 -9.65 4.85 -11.22
N THR A 142 -10.71 5.51 -11.69
CA THR A 142 -12.07 4.98 -11.67
C THR A 142 -12.26 3.82 -12.63
N GLU A 143 -11.69 3.88 -13.84
CA GLU A 143 -11.72 2.79 -14.81
C GLU A 143 -10.98 1.56 -14.28
N LYS A 144 -9.78 1.75 -13.72
CA LYS A 144 -8.98 0.68 -13.12
C LYS A 144 -9.68 0.05 -11.90
N GLN A 145 -10.42 0.84 -11.13
CA GLN A 145 -11.21 0.33 -10.01
C GLN A 145 -12.36 -0.55 -10.51
N LEU A 146 -13.09 -0.13 -11.54
CA LEU A 146 -14.20 -0.90 -12.11
C LEU A 146 -13.70 -2.20 -12.75
N GLU A 147 -12.57 -2.14 -13.46
CA GLU A 147 -11.91 -3.32 -14.04
C GLU A 147 -11.57 -4.33 -12.96
N LYS A 148 -10.98 -3.90 -11.83
CA LYS A 148 -10.70 -4.77 -10.67
C LYS A 148 -11.97 -5.39 -10.08
N ILE A 149 -13.05 -4.62 -9.94
CA ILE A 149 -14.33 -5.15 -9.41
C ILE A 149 -14.90 -6.24 -10.32
N THR A 150 -14.87 -6.03 -11.63
CA THR A 150 -15.34 -7.01 -12.63
C THR A 150 -14.49 -8.28 -12.59
N ARG A 151 -13.18 -8.10 -12.51
CA ARG A 151 -12.16 -9.15 -12.52
C ARG A 151 -12.27 -10.12 -11.34
N TYR A 152 -12.76 -9.66 -10.18
CA TYR A 152 -12.90 -10.48 -8.98
C TYR A 152 -14.30 -11.09 -8.76
N GLN A 153 -15.27 -10.94 -9.68
CA GLN A 153 -16.62 -11.48 -9.47
C GLN A 153 -16.68 -13.01 -9.36
N ASP A 154 -15.92 -13.72 -10.20
CA ASP A 154 -15.91 -15.18 -10.19
C ASP A 154 -15.27 -15.73 -8.91
N LEU A 155 -14.15 -15.14 -8.50
CA LEU A 155 -13.49 -15.46 -7.24
C LEU A 155 -14.40 -15.19 -6.05
N LYS A 156 -15.07 -14.03 -6.03
CA LYS A 156 -16.05 -13.67 -5.00
C LYS A 156 -17.14 -14.74 -4.90
N THR A 157 -17.67 -15.22 -6.02
CA THR A 157 -18.75 -16.22 -6.05
C THR A 157 -18.30 -17.55 -5.47
N GLU A 158 -17.11 -18.04 -5.85
CA GLU A 158 -16.60 -19.32 -5.34
C GLU A 158 -16.22 -19.25 -3.85
N LEU A 159 -15.66 -18.12 -3.39
CA LEU A 159 -15.36 -17.92 -1.98
C LEU A 159 -16.64 -17.83 -1.12
N GLN A 160 -17.73 -17.26 -1.66
CA GLN A 160 -19.04 -17.24 -1.00
C GLN A 160 -19.58 -18.66 -0.82
N ARG A 161 -19.45 -19.50 -1.85
CA ARG A 161 -19.84 -20.91 -1.81
C ARG A 161 -19.02 -21.72 -0.81
N LEU A 162 -17.70 -21.56 -0.81
CA LEU A 162 -16.80 -22.33 0.06
C LEU A 162 -17.02 -22.01 1.55
N TRP A 163 -17.03 -20.73 1.89
CA TRP A 163 -17.11 -20.30 3.28
C TRP A 163 -18.51 -20.04 3.79
N HIS A 164 -19.53 -20.13 2.93
CA HIS A 164 -20.93 -19.85 3.27
C HIS A 164 -21.07 -18.47 3.93
N LYS A 165 -20.29 -17.50 3.44
CA LYS A 165 -20.21 -16.13 3.96
C LYS A 165 -20.25 -15.14 2.82
N PRO A 166 -20.90 -13.97 2.97
CA PRO A 166 -20.81 -12.91 2.00
C PRO A 166 -19.34 -12.45 1.85
N VAL A 167 -18.88 -12.42 0.61
CA VAL A 167 -17.57 -11.89 0.18
C VAL A 167 -17.78 -10.50 -0.41
N GLN A 168 -16.93 -9.55 -0.03
CA GLN A 168 -16.95 -8.16 -0.47
C GLN A 168 -15.62 -7.75 -1.10
#